data_AF-A0AB34KF60-F1
#
_entry.id   AF-A0AB34KF60-F1
#
_cell.length_a   1.000
_cell.length_b   1.000
_cell.length_c   1.000
_cell.angle_alpha   90.00
_cell.angle_beta   90.00
_cell.angle_gamma   90.00
#
_symmetry.space_group_name_H-M   'P 1'
#
loop_
_entity.id
_entity.type
_entity.pdbx_description
1 polymer ?
#
loop_
_entity_poly.entity_id
_entity_poly.type
_entity_poly.pdbx_seq_one_letter_code
_entity_poly.pdbx_strand_id
1 'polypeptide(L)'
;MHFTASAWATTLALTSTSAAVSSQSVLNNCTESIWITNINSTKSTIGPLEIKGAGGQWDTEILGVGNSLGVSKTDRFWSNETAKLILGTSTDMGILYWTISHVDGDPFERQTFNITSGETNACGNATTYDKKVHACQDKDVVLNLKLC
;
A
#
# COMPACT_ATOMS: atom_id res chain seq x y z
N MET A 1 -42.94 -13.72 54.94
CA MET A 1 -42.23 -14.50 53.91
C MET A 1 -41.69 -13.51 52.88
N HIS A 2 -40.38 -13.29 52.85
CA HIS A 2 -39.73 -12.40 51.87
C HIS A 2 -39.12 -13.28 50.76
N PHE A 3 -39.46 -13.01 49.50
CA PHE A 3 -38.84 -13.63 48.35
C PHE A 3 -37.85 -12.64 47.72
N THR A 4 -36.56 -12.96 47.74
CA THR A 4 -35.51 -12.21 47.04
C THR A 4 -35.26 -12.85 45.68
N ALA A 5 -35.76 -12.23 44.62
CA ALA A 5 -35.45 -12.63 43.25
C ALA A 5 -34.09 -12.04 42.84
N SER A 6 -33.11 -12.90 42.56
CA SER A 6 -31.81 -12.50 42.03
C SER A 6 -31.85 -12.60 40.51
N ALA A 7 -31.80 -11.46 39.82
CA ALA A 7 -31.70 -11.41 38.37
C ALA A 7 -30.23 -11.58 37.94
N TRP A 8 -29.95 -12.63 37.17
CA TRP A 8 -28.65 -12.85 36.55
C TRP A 8 -28.64 -12.12 35.21
N ALA A 9 -27.85 -11.04 35.10
CA ALA A 9 -27.63 -10.36 33.83
C ALA A 9 -26.49 -11.05 33.08
N THR A 10 -26.80 -11.65 31.93
CA THR A 10 -25.80 -12.22 31.02
C THR A 10 -25.30 -11.13 30.09
N THR A 11 -24.08 -10.63 30.33
CA THR A 11 -23.44 -9.63 29.48
C THR A 11 -22.95 -10.31 28.19
N LEU A 12 -23.63 -10.09 27.06
CA LEU A 12 -23.06 -10.42 25.75
C LEU A 12 -21.91 -9.46 25.47
N ALA A 13 -20.68 -9.95 25.53
CA ALA A 13 -19.53 -9.23 25.00
C ALA A 13 -19.57 -9.27 23.47
N LEU A 14 -19.89 -8.14 22.84
CA LEU A 14 -19.64 -7.95 21.41
C LEU A 14 -18.12 -7.91 21.20
N THR A 15 -17.54 -9.00 20.74
CA THR A 15 -16.19 -8.99 20.17
C THR A 15 -16.26 -8.24 18.84
N SER A 16 -15.83 -6.97 18.83
CA SER A 16 -15.58 -6.24 17.60
C SER A 16 -14.40 -6.88 16.87
N THR A 17 -14.66 -7.68 15.84
CA THR A 17 -13.63 -8.06 14.87
C THR A 17 -13.29 -6.81 14.07
N SER A 18 -12.22 -6.11 14.44
CA SER A 18 -11.55 -5.18 13.53
C SER A 18 -11.11 -6.02 12.32
N ALA A 19 -11.76 -5.85 11.17
CA ALA A 19 -11.19 -6.29 9.91
C ALA A 19 -9.85 -5.57 9.81
N ALA A 20 -8.75 -6.31 9.83
CA ALA A 20 -7.48 -5.68 9.58
C ALA A 20 -7.43 -5.30 8.09
N VAL A 21 -6.63 -4.28 7.82
CA VAL A 21 -6.69 -3.52 6.57
C VAL A 21 -5.38 -3.78 5.84
N SER A 22 -5.45 -4.19 4.58
CA SER A 22 -4.26 -4.30 3.74
C SER A 22 -3.57 -2.94 3.61
N SER A 23 -2.24 -2.95 3.55
CA SER A 23 -1.41 -1.75 3.49
C SER A 23 -0.38 -1.86 2.38
N GLN A 24 0.21 -0.73 2.03
CA GLN A 24 1.36 -0.65 1.14
C GLN A 24 2.50 0.05 1.86
N SER A 25 3.70 -0.46 1.64
CA SER A 25 4.95 0.01 2.22
C SER A 25 5.95 0.31 1.12
N VAL A 26 6.68 1.42 1.25
CA VAL A 26 7.81 1.76 0.39
C VAL A 26 9.06 1.78 1.24
N LEU A 27 10.04 0.95 0.89
CA LEU A 27 11.37 0.93 1.48
C LEU A 27 12.39 1.43 0.46
N ASN A 28 13.06 2.52 0.80
CA ASN A 28 14.13 3.11 0.01
C ASN A 28 15.50 2.63 0.48
N ASN A 29 16.04 1.56 -0.11
CA ASN A 29 17.42 1.15 0.12
C ASN A 29 18.42 1.89 -0.80
N CYS A 30 17.95 2.77 -1.68
CA CYS A 30 18.83 3.56 -2.52
C CYS A 30 19.69 4.49 -1.64
N THR A 31 20.87 4.86 -2.11
CA THR A 31 21.70 5.86 -1.43
C THR A 31 21.09 7.26 -1.47
N GLU A 32 20.28 7.53 -2.49
CA GLU A 32 19.61 8.81 -2.73
C GLU A 32 18.21 8.82 -2.13
N SER A 33 17.72 10.02 -1.78
CA SER A 33 16.31 10.19 -1.43
C SER A 33 15.40 9.97 -2.65
N ILE A 34 14.20 9.48 -2.39
CA ILE A 34 13.10 9.43 -3.36
C ILE A 34 11.96 10.32 -2.88
N TRP A 35 11.02 10.57 -3.77
CA TRP A 35 9.83 11.34 -3.49
C TRP A 35 8.59 10.55 -3.89
N ILE A 36 7.62 10.52 -2.98
CA ILE A 36 6.36 9.82 -3.17
C ILE A 36 5.18 10.78 -3.25
N THR A 37 4.21 10.46 -4.10
CA THR A 37 2.91 11.13 -4.16
C THR A 37 1.83 10.06 -4.11
N ASN A 38 0.94 10.15 -3.13
CA ASN A 38 -0.15 9.19 -2.96
C ASN A 38 -1.50 9.84 -3.25
N ILE A 39 -2.30 9.21 -4.11
CA ILE A 39 -3.69 9.57 -4.38
C ILE A 39 -4.55 8.45 -3.80
N ASN A 40 -5.43 8.78 -2.87
CA ASN A 40 -6.29 7.78 -2.24
C ASN A 40 -7.64 7.61 -2.99
N SER A 41 -8.47 6.67 -2.52
CA SER A 41 -9.79 6.39 -3.09
C SER A 41 -10.75 7.59 -3.07
N THR A 42 -10.58 8.55 -2.14
CA THR A 42 -11.36 9.79 -2.10
C THR A 42 -10.82 10.88 -3.02
N LYS A 43 -9.81 10.57 -3.84
CA LYS A 43 -9.12 11.49 -4.75
C LYS A 43 -8.34 12.60 -4.05
N SER A 44 -8.10 12.46 -2.75
CA SER A 44 -7.17 13.33 -2.02
C SER A 44 -5.73 12.97 -2.40
N THR A 45 -4.91 14.00 -2.56
CA THR A 45 -3.49 13.86 -2.90
C THR A 45 -2.64 14.22 -1.68
N ILE A 46 -1.67 13.35 -1.37
CA ILE A 46 -0.66 13.55 -0.33
C ILE A 46 0.71 13.56 -0.99
N GLY A 47 1.54 14.56 -0.66
CA GLY A 47 2.90 14.71 -1.16
C GLY A 47 3.05 15.83 -2.19
N PRO A 48 4.26 15.97 -2.78
CA PRO A 48 5.38 15.01 -2.70
C PRO A 48 6.00 14.95 -1.30
N LEU A 49 6.25 13.73 -0.81
CA LEU A 49 6.94 13.47 0.46
C LEU A 49 8.28 12.82 0.20
N GLU A 50 9.33 13.31 0.87
CA GLU A 50 10.67 12.73 0.77
C GLU A 50 10.79 11.47 1.63
N ILE A 51 11.31 10.38 1.04
CA ILE A 51 11.80 9.22 1.78
C ILE A 51 13.33 9.20 1.65
N LYS A 52 14.01 9.40 2.78
CA LYS A 52 15.47 9.42 2.84
C LYS A 52 16.06 8.09 2.32
N GLY A 53 17.21 8.17 1.66
CA GLY A 53 17.98 7.00 1.27
C GLY A 53 18.51 6.21 2.48
N ALA A 54 19.10 5.07 2.21
CA ALA A 54 19.72 4.16 3.18
C ALA A 54 18.74 3.62 4.24
N GLY A 55 17.54 3.20 3.80
CA GLY A 55 16.57 2.47 4.61
C GLY A 55 15.38 3.30 5.08
N GLY A 56 15.13 4.47 4.49
CA GLY A 56 13.91 5.22 4.77
C GLY A 56 12.66 4.43 4.35
N GLN A 57 11.59 4.56 5.14
CA GLN A 57 10.35 3.84 4.92
C GLN A 57 9.13 4.76 5.01
N TRP A 58 8.09 4.43 4.25
CA TRP A 58 6.77 5.03 4.35
C TRP A 58 5.68 3.98 4.17
N ASP A 59 4.61 4.09 4.94
CA ASP A 59 3.51 3.12 4.96
C ASP A 59 2.16 3.84 4.89
N THR A 60 1.19 3.22 4.22
CA THR A 60 -0.20 3.68 4.23
C THR A 60 -1.17 2.53 4.04
N GLU A 61 -2.39 2.71 4.51
CA GLU A 61 -3.49 1.76 4.30
C GLU A 61 -4.01 1.81 2.86
N ILE A 62 -4.47 0.66 2.36
CA ILE A 62 -5.15 0.54 1.06
C ILE A 62 -6.65 0.47 1.33
N LEU A 63 -7.32 1.61 1.17
CA LEU A 63 -8.75 1.74 1.42
C LEU A 63 -9.51 2.00 0.12
N GLY A 64 -10.46 1.13 -0.21
CA GLY A 64 -11.36 1.30 -1.35
C GLY A 64 -10.67 1.24 -2.70
N VAL A 65 -11.33 1.80 -3.71
CA VAL A 65 -10.95 1.64 -5.12
C VAL A 65 -10.20 2.86 -5.67
N GLY A 66 -9.19 2.60 -6.48
CA GLY A 66 -8.48 3.60 -7.29
C GLY A 66 -7.45 4.41 -6.51
N ASN A 67 -6.69 3.74 -5.63
CA ASN A 67 -5.51 4.32 -5.00
C ASN A 67 -4.32 4.25 -5.98
N SER A 68 -3.44 5.24 -5.92
CA SER A 68 -2.27 5.33 -6.77
C SER A 68 -1.11 5.93 -6.00
N LEU A 69 -0.03 5.16 -5.87
CA LEU A 69 1.23 5.60 -5.31
C LEU A 69 2.25 5.83 -6.43
N GLY A 70 2.66 7.07 -6.59
CA GLY A 70 3.72 7.46 -7.49
C GLY A 70 5.05 7.61 -6.76
N VAL A 71 6.13 7.12 -7.36
CA VAL A 71 7.50 7.24 -6.84
C VAL A 71 8.39 7.85 -7.91
N SER A 72 9.20 8.84 -7.53
CA SER A 72 10.13 9.53 -8.42
C SER A 72 11.42 9.92 -7.70
N LYS A 73 12.47 10.29 -8.45
CA LYS A 73 13.75 10.74 -7.89
C LYS A 73 13.81 12.24 -7.59
N THR A 74 12.74 12.98 -7.88
CA THR A 74 12.65 14.44 -7.68
C THR A 74 11.31 14.78 -7.05
N ASP A 75 11.20 15.96 -6.43
CA ASP A 75 9.95 16.48 -5.89
C ASP A 75 8.95 16.91 -6.98
N ARG A 76 9.34 16.89 -8.26
CA ARG A 76 8.55 17.37 -9.39
C ARG A 76 7.65 16.28 -9.97
N PHE A 77 6.84 15.66 -9.12
CA PHE A 77 5.99 14.53 -9.52
C PHE A 77 5.07 14.85 -10.71
N TRP A 78 4.56 16.07 -10.83
CA TRP A 78 3.62 16.43 -11.91
C TRP A 78 4.28 16.90 -13.22
N SER A 79 5.61 17.00 -13.26
CA SER A 79 6.33 17.34 -14.50
C SER A 79 6.32 16.16 -15.47
N ASN A 80 6.09 16.41 -16.75
CA ASN A 80 6.22 15.41 -17.83
C ASN A 80 7.69 15.00 -18.11
N GLU A 81 8.65 15.71 -17.53
CA GLU A 81 10.08 15.36 -17.61
C GLU A 81 10.52 14.43 -16.47
N THR A 82 9.66 14.22 -15.47
CA THR A 82 9.98 13.38 -14.31
C THR A 82 9.49 11.96 -14.54
N ALA A 83 10.41 11.02 -14.77
CA ALA A 83 10.09 9.59 -14.79
C ALA A 83 9.48 9.14 -13.45
N LYS A 84 8.43 8.32 -13.50
CA LYS A 84 7.66 7.88 -12.32
C LYS A 84 7.35 6.41 -12.38
N LEU A 85 7.55 5.71 -11.27
CA LEU A 85 6.98 4.39 -11.01
C LEU A 85 5.60 4.60 -10.40
N ILE A 86 4.59 3.87 -10.87
CA ILE A 86 3.21 3.94 -10.40
C ILE A 86 2.78 2.56 -9.88
N LEU A 87 2.52 2.47 -8.58
CA LEU A 87 1.87 1.35 -7.91
C LEU A 87 0.39 1.67 -7.74
N GLY A 88 -0.46 1.05 -8.55
CA GLY A 88 -1.92 1.17 -8.43
C GLY A 88 -2.47 0.10 -7.51
N THR A 89 -3.31 0.47 -6.55
CA THR A 89 -3.90 -0.47 -5.58
C THR A 89 -5.40 -0.23 -5.40
N SER A 90 -6.15 -1.28 -5.10
CA SER A 90 -7.59 -1.20 -4.81
C SER A 90 -8.03 -2.35 -3.92
N THR A 91 -8.92 -2.07 -2.99
CA THR A 91 -9.68 -3.09 -2.26
C THR A 91 -11.15 -3.00 -2.65
N ASP A 92 -11.70 -4.10 -3.18
CA ASP A 92 -13.11 -4.18 -3.59
C ASP A 92 -13.68 -5.57 -3.33
N MET A 93 -14.87 -5.64 -2.71
CA MET A 93 -15.55 -6.90 -2.36
C MET A 93 -14.65 -7.94 -1.65
N GLY A 94 -13.74 -7.49 -0.79
CA GLY A 94 -12.80 -8.35 -0.07
C GLY A 94 -11.64 -8.89 -0.93
N ILE A 95 -11.41 -8.32 -2.11
CA ILE A 95 -10.27 -8.64 -2.97
C ILE A 95 -9.33 -7.43 -3.02
N LEU A 96 -8.05 -7.68 -2.80
CA LEU A 96 -6.98 -6.71 -3.03
C LEU A 96 -6.49 -6.89 -4.47
N TYR A 97 -6.44 -5.79 -5.21
CA TYR A 97 -5.87 -5.70 -6.55
C TYR A 97 -4.66 -4.78 -6.53
N TRP A 98 -3.62 -5.12 -7.29
CA TRP A 98 -2.51 -4.22 -7.52
C TRP A 98 -1.90 -4.37 -8.91
N THR A 99 -1.28 -3.29 -9.37
CA THR A 99 -0.56 -3.19 -10.65
C THR A 99 0.70 -2.37 -10.46
N ILE A 100 1.70 -2.63 -11.29
CA ILE A 100 2.92 -1.84 -11.34
C ILE A 100 3.15 -1.36 -12.77
N SER A 101 3.42 -0.06 -12.92
CA SER A 101 3.67 0.57 -14.21
C SER A 101 4.63 1.74 -14.06
N HIS A 102 4.96 2.38 -15.17
CA HIS A 102 5.75 3.60 -15.17
C HIS A 102 5.16 4.63 -16.14
N VAL A 103 5.42 5.91 -15.89
CA VAL A 103 4.95 7.06 -16.66
C VAL A 103 6.14 8.00 -16.87
N ASP A 104 6.24 8.59 -18.07
CA ASP A 104 7.33 9.50 -18.45
C ASP A 104 8.75 8.88 -18.36
N GLY A 105 8.85 7.54 -18.32
CA GLY A 105 10.10 6.78 -18.20
C GLY A 105 10.18 5.93 -16.92
N ASP A 106 11.25 5.14 -16.79
CA ASP A 106 11.53 4.36 -15.58
C ASP A 106 12.55 5.09 -14.69
N PRO A 107 12.17 5.56 -13.48
CA PRO A 107 13.11 6.25 -12.59
C PRO A 107 14.22 5.33 -12.05
N PHE A 108 14.06 4.02 -12.13
CA PHE A 108 14.94 2.99 -11.58
C PHE A 108 15.54 2.08 -12.66
N GLU A 109 15.63 2.49 -13.94
CA GLU A 109 16.07 1.63 -15.07
C GLU A 109 17.43 0.91 -14.85
N ARG A 110 18.32 1.50 -14.04
CA ARG A 110 19.65 0.94 -13.70
C ARG A 110 19.74 0.38 -12.28
N GLN A 111 18.61 0.25 -11.62
CA GLN A 111 18.43 -0.19 -10.25
C GLN A 111 17.38 -1.30 -10.24
N THR A 112 17.31 -2.06 -9.16
CA THR A 112 16.29 -3.09 -8.99
C THR A 112 15.17 -2.56 -8.11
N PHE A 113 13.95 -2.97 -8.41
CA PHE A 113 12.86 -2.93 -7.44
C PHE A 113 12.25 -4.32 -7.29
N ASN A 114 11.57 -4.54 -6.17
CA ASN A 114 10.79 -5.73 -5.93
C ASN A 114 9.51 -5.37 -5.17
N ILE A 115 8.38 -5.92 -5.62
CA ILE A 115 7.10 -5.86 -4.94
C ILE A 115 6.78 -7.25 -4.41
N THR A 116 6.51 -7.36 -3.11
CA THR A 116 6.08 -8.61 -2.48
C THR A 116 4.83 -8.39 -1.64
N SER A 117 3.87 -9.31 -1.69
CA SER A 117 2.65 -9.26 -0.88
C SER A 117 2.78 -10.15 0.36
N GLY A 118 3.34 -9.61 1.45
CA GLY A 118 3.64 -10.34 2.67
C GLY A 118 4.66 -11.48 2.50
N GLU A 119 4.82 -12.32 3.52
CA GLU A 119 5.81 -13.40 3.54
C GLU A 119 5.50 -14.53 2.55
N THR A 120 4.22 -14.74 2.23
CA THR A 120 3.77 -15.84 1.37
C THR A 120 3.60 -15.45 -0.09
N ASN A 121 3.79 -14.17 -0.45
CA ASN A 121 3.47 -13.63 -1.77
C ASN A 121 2.06 -14.03 -2.24
N ALA A 122 1.07 -14.02 -1.34
CA ALA A 122 -0.30 -14.48 -1.60
C ALA A 122 -0.99 -13.75 -2.76
N CYS A 123 -0.55 -12.53 -3.06
CA CYS A 123 -1.04 -11.67 -4.13
C CYS A 123 0.01 -11.49 -5.23
N GLY A 124 0.97 -12.41 -5.33
CA GLY A 124 2.05 -12.36 -6.31
C GLY A 124 3.20 -11.43 -5.92
N ASN A 125 4.12 -11.30 -6.86
CA ASN A 125 5.27 -10.42 -6.78
C ASN A 125 5.60 -9.84 -8.16
N ALA A 126 6.42 -8.80 -8.18
CA ALA A 126 6.96 -8.25 -9.42
C ALA A 126 8.34 -7.63 -9.19
N THR A 127 9.29 -7.96 -10.06
CA THR A 127 10.62 -7.32 -10.15
C THR A 127 10.79 -6.50 -11.43
N THR A 128 9.74 -6.43 -12.24
CA THR A 128 9.68 -5.71 -13.52
C THR A 128 8.28 -5.13 -13.71
N TYR A 129 8.12 -4.21 -14.65
CA TYR A 129 6.80 -3.75 -15.12
C TYR A 129 6.09 -4.82 -15.95
N ASP A 130 5.46 -5.76 -15.28
CA ASP A 130 4.92 -6.98 -15.89
C ASP A 130 3.59 -6.80 -16.64
N LYS A 131 2.97 -5.61 -16.53
CA LYS A 131 1.68 -5.25 -17.15
C LYS A 131 0.54 -6.17 -16.73
N LYS A 132 0.63 -6.78 -15.54
CA LYS A 132 -0.40 -7.66 -14.98
C LYS A 132 -1.19 -6.94 -13.90
N VAL A 133 -2.46 -7.33 -13.79
CA VAL A 133 -3.24 -7.09 -12.58
C VAL A 133 -3.08 -8.30 -11.69
N HIS A 134 -2.54 -8.07 -10.50
CA HIS A 134 -2.42 -9.08 -9.46
C HIS A 134 -3.62 -8.97 -8.53
N ALA A 135 -4.11 -10.10 -8.02
CA ALA A 135 -5.28 -10.13 -7.16
C ALA A 135 -5.18 -11.26 -6.13
N CYS A 136 -5.75 -11.03 -4.95
CA CYS A 136 -5.85 -11.99 -3.87
C CYS A 136 -6.95 -11.60 -2.88
N GLN A 137 -7.22 -12.47 -1.93
CA GLN A 137 -8.10 -12.11 -0.81
C GLN A 137 -7.47 -10.97 0.02
N ASP A 138 -8.25 -9.93 0.27
CA ASP A 138 -7.93 -8.85 1.20
C ASP A 138 -8.01 -9.39 2.65
N LYS A 139 -6.84 -9.75 3.19
CA LYS A 139 -6.62 -10.34 4.52
C LYS A 139 -5.33 -9.77 5.10
N ASP A 140 -5.32 -8.47 5.35
CA ASP A 140 -4.24 -7.78 6.06
C ASP A 140 -2.89 -7.88 5.32
N VAL A 141 -2.96 -7.84 3.99
CA VAL A 141 -1.80 -8.00 3.13
C VAL A 141 -0.97 -6.73 3.18
N VAL A 142 0.34 -6.87 3.37
CA VAL A 142 1.29 -5.78 3.21
C VAL A 142 1.97 -5.88 1.84
N LEU A 143 1.65 -4.96 0.93
CA LEU A 143 2.37 -4.80 -0.34
C LEU A 143 3.65 -4.01 -0.11
N ASN A 144 4.80 -4.68 -0.18
CA ASN A 144 6.10 -4.07 0.07
C ASN A 144 6.80 -3.75 -1.25
N LEU A 145 6.92 -2.46 -1.59
CA LEU A 145 7.78 -1.97 -2.66
C LEU A 145 9.18 -1.67 -2.09
N LYS A 146 10.15 -2.49 -2.45
CA LYS A 146 11.56 -2.32 -2.09
C LYS A 146 12.35 -1.79 -3.28
N LEU A 147 13.13 -0.75 -3.07
CA LEU A 147 13.92 -0.07 -4.10
C LEU A 147 15.43 -0.15 -3.75
N CYS A 148 16.28 -0.51 -4.73
CA CYS A 148 17.76 -0.52 -4.71
C CYS A 148 18.53 -1.44 -3.71
#